data_AF-A0A929KYU1-F1
#
_entry.id   AF-A0A929KYU1-F1
#
_cell.length_a   1.000
_cell.length_b   1.000
_cell.length_c   1.000
_cell.angle_alpha   90.00
_cell.angle_beta   90.00
_cell.angle_gamma   90.00
#
_symmetry.space_group_name_H-M   'P 1'
#
loop_
_entity.id
_entity.type
_entity.pdbx_description
1 polymer ?
#
loop_
_entity_poly.entity_id
_entity_poly.type
_entity_poly.pdbx_seq_one_letter_code
_entity_poly.pdbx_strand_id
1 'polypeptide(L)'
;MKQPIFVFQKLTIWQICVALAYLSLSVFVYFKWIKYSDSDQSELIIFYAVGTQVFLIFLYYLPLRNLTVYLIWLSFAAIQFAGYYILKGSIFLRLSEIESIRLIRNTAPLLLLFQVFRVISLNIQHQEFVIPGKGGTDLWDERSANFLDFCFMLLYLAAFWGLIFWQ
;
A
#
# COMPACT_ATOMS: atom_id res chain seq x y z
N MET A 1 20.51 19.91 9.72
CA MET A 1 19.75 19.36 10.88
C MET A 1 19.33 17.94 10.53
N LYS A 2 19.46 16.97 11.43
CA LYS A 2 19.01 15.59 11.17
C LYS A 2 17.47 15.56 11.14
N GLN A 3 16.87 15.06 10.06
CA GLN A 3 15.42 14.90 10.01
C GLN A 3 14.98 13.83 11.03
N PRO A 4 13.90 14.06 11.79
CA PRO A 4 13.40 13.08 12.74
C PRO A 4 12.84 11.86 12.00
N ILE A 5 13.10 10.66 12.54
CA ILE A 5 12.66 9.39 11.94
C ILE A 5 11.13 9.33 11.84
N PHE A 6 10.46 9.78 12.91
CA PHE A 6 9.00 9.79 13.00
C PHE A 6 8.51 11.23 13.09
N VAL A 7 7.71 11.63 12.10
CA VAL A 7 7.08 12.94 12.02
C VAL A 7 5.59 12.75 12.20
N PHE A 8 5.03 13.34 13.26
CA PHE A 8 3.60 13.44 13.47
C PHE A 8 3.13 14.82 13.03
N GLN A 9 2.43 14.88 11.91
CA GLN A 9 1.81 16.10 11.43
C GLN A 9 0.28 15.94 11.41
N LYS A 10 -0.42 17.07 11.58
CA LYS A 10 -1.87 17.13 11.40
C LYS A 10 -2.21 16.72 9.97
N LEU A 11 -3.31 15.99 9.83
CA LEU A 11 -3.80 15.58 8.52
C LEU A 11 -4.27 16.80 7.74
N THR A 12 -3.88 16.86 6.47
CA THR A 12 -4.45 17.86 5.56
C THR A 12 -5.88 17.44 5.16
N ILE A 13 -6.70 18.41 4.76
CA ILE A 13 -8.07 18.13 4.28
C ILE A 13 -8.04 17.11 3.14
N TRP A 14 -7.07 17.22 2.23
CA TRP A 14 -6.87 16.25 1.16
C TRP A 14 -6.62 14.83 1.69
N GLN A 15 -5.75 14.68 2.69
CA GLN A 15 -5.46 13.36 3.29
C GLN A 15 -6.69 12.75 3.95
N ILE A 16 -7.51 13.57 4.63
CA ILE A 16 -8.78 13.15 5.22
C ILE A 16 -9.74 12.69 4.11
N CYS A 17 -9.91 13.47 3.05
CA CYS A 17 -10.78 13.13 1.93
C CYS A 17 -10.36 11.81 1.27
N VAL A 18 -9.07 11.60 1.04
CA VAL A 18 -8.55 10.34 0.49
C VAL A 18 -8.83 9.16 1.42
N ALA A 19 -8.59 9.31 2.73
CA ALA A 19 -8.86 8.26 3.70
C ALA A 19 -10.36 7.90 3.76
N LEU A 20 -11.25 8.89 3.72
CA LEU A 20 -12.70 8.69 3.70
C LEU A 20 -13.19 8.05 2.40
N ALA A 21 -12.64 8.48 1.26
CA ALA A 21 -12.92 7.86 -0.04
C ALA A 21 -12.47 6.39 -0.04
N TYR A 22 -11.27 6.11 0.50
CA TYR A 22 -10.75 4.75 0.60
C TYR A 22 -11.57 3.87 1.54
N LEU A 23 -12.00 4.40 2.69
CA LEU A 23 -12.92 3.72 3.59
C LEU A 23 -14.24 3.39 2.90
N SER A 24 -14.81 4.36 2.17
CA SER A 24 -16.07 4.16 1.42
C SER A 24 -15.91 3.08 0.34
N LEU A 25 -14.81 3.09 -0.40
CA LEU A 25 -14.47 2.04 -1.37
C LEU A 25 -14.32 0.68 -0.69
N SER A 26 -13.64 0.62 0.45
CA SER A 26 -13.43 -0.62 1.21
C SER A 26 -14.74 -1.22 1.69
N VAL A 27 -15.65 -0.37 2.19
CA VAL A 27 -17.01 -0.77 2.59
C VAL A 27 -17.81 -1.26 1.39
N PHE A 28 -17.73 -0.57 0.24
CA PHE A 28 -18.37 -0.99 -1.00
C PHE A 28 -17.91 -2.37 -1.47
N VAL A 29 -16.58 -2.60 -1.49
CA VAL A 29 -15.99 -3.90 -1.86
C VAL A 29 -16.44 -4.99 -0.89
N TYR A 30 -16.44 -4.71 0.41
CA TYR A 30 -16.92 -5.64 1.44
C TYR A 30 -18.39 -6.03 1.26
N PHE A 31 -19.29 -5.07 0.99
CA PHE A 31 -20.70 -5.37 0.74
C PHE A 31 -20.92 -6.15 -0.55
N LYS A 32 -20.19 -5.81 -1.61
CA LYS A 32 -20.25 -6.55 -2.88
C LYS A 32 -19.86 -8.00 -2.64
N TRP A 33 -18.77 -8.21 -1.91
CA TRP A 33 -18.27 -9.54 -1.56
C TRP A 33 -19.27 -10.39 -0.76
N ILE A 34 -19.92 -9.84 0.27
CA ILE A 34 -20.86 -10.63 1.08
C ILE A 34 -22.15 -10.99 0.34
N LYS A 35 -22.67 -10.07 -0.48
CA LYS A 35 -24.06 -10.15 -0.95
C LYS A 35 -24.24 -10.86 -2.29
N TYR A 36 -23.20 -10.93 -3.11
CA TYR A 36 -23.25 -11.52 -4.45
C TYR A 36 -22.15 -12.60 -4.56
N SER A 37 -22.33 -13.61 -5.40
CA SER A 37 -21.32 -14.64 -5.68
C SER A 37 -21.34 -14.89 -7.19
N ASP A 38 -20.92 -13.85 -7.92
CA ASP A 38 -20.81 -13.85 -9.38
C ASP A 38 -19.33 -13.66 -9.78
N SER A 39 -18.98 -14.13 -10.98
CA SER A 39 -17.62 -14.09 -11.54
C SER A 39 -16.98 -12.71 -11.52
N ASP A 40 -17.77 -11.65 -11.66
CA ASP A 40 -17.32 -10.25 -11.75
C ASP A 40 -16.65 -9.73 -10.45
N GLN A 41 -16.78 -10.45 -9.33
CA GLN A 41 -16.18 -10.02 -8.06
C GLN A 41 -14.68 -10.18 -8.00
N SER A 42 -14.15 -11.19 -8.69
CA SER A 42 -12.72 -11.50 -8.65
C SER A 42 -11.92 -10.34 -9.25
N GLU A 43 -12.43 -9.72 -10.32
CA GLU A 43 -11.82 -8.55 -10.95
C GLU A 43 -11.86 -7.31 -10.05
N LEU A 44 -13.01 -7.04 -9.40
CA LEU A 44 -13.14 -5.91 -8.48
C LEU A 44 -12.16 -6.02 -7.30
N ILE A 45 -11.99 -7.23 -6.75
CA ILE A 45 -11.07 -7.49 -5.64
C ILE A 45 -9.61 -7.33 -6.11
N ILE A 46 -9.26 -7.86 -7.29
CA ILE A 46 -7.93 -7.69 -7.87
C ILE A 46 -7.65 -6.20 -8.08
N PHE A 47 -8.57 -5.47 -8.71
CA PHE A 47 -8.43 -4.03 -8.94
C PHE A 47 -8.28 -3.26 -7.63
N TYR A 48 -9.08 -3.60 -6.62
CA TYR A 48 -8.96 -2.99 -5.30
C TYR A 48 -7.60 -3.25 -4.64
N ALA A 49 -7.13 -4.50 -4.62
CA ALA A 49 -5.89 -4.88 -3.97
C ALA A 49 -4.66 -4.32 -4.70
N VAL A 50 -4.56 -4.55 -6.02
CA VAL A 50 -3.47 -4.08 -6.87
C VAL A 50 -3.49 -2.56 -7.00
N GLY A 51 -4.68 -1.99 -7.25
CA GLY A 51 -4.87 -0.55 -7.38
C GLY A 51 -4.51 0.20 -6.10
N THR A 52 -4.80 -0.36 -4.92
CA THR A 52 -4.34 0.20 -3.64
C THR A 52 -2.82 0.29 -3.61
N GLN A 53 -2.09 -0.76 -3.98
CA GLN A 53 -0.62 -0.74 -3.93
C GLN A 53 -0.03 0.27 -4.92
N VAL A 54 -0.55 0.28 -6.15
CA VAL A 54 -0.12 1.22 -7.19
C VAL A 54 -0.39 2.66 -6.74
N PHE A 55 -1.56 2.93 -6.16
CA PHE A 55 -1.89 4.24 -5.61
C PHE A 55 -0.94 4.63 -4.48
N LEU A 56 -0.71 3.76 -3.51
CA LEU A 56 0.15 4.04 -2.37
C LEU A 56 1.58 4.33 -2.76
N ILE A 57 2.14 3.51 -3.66
CA ILE A 57 3.53 3.67 -4.06
C ILE A 57 3.69 4.85 -5.03
N PHE A 58 2.90 4.98 -6.10
CA PHE A 58 3.17 6.01 -7.12
C PHE A 58 2.54 7.38 -6.84
N LEU A 59 1.42 7.42 -6.12
CA LEU A 59 0.63 8.64 -5.94
C LEU A 59 0.58 9.13 -4.48
N TYR A 60 0.84 8.25 -3.51
CA TYR A 60 0.60 8.55 -2.10
C TYR A 60 1.79 8.32 -1.15
N TYR A 61 2.99 8.05 -1.67
CA TYR A 61 4.17 7.80 -0.84
C TYR A 61 4.66 9.04 -0.08
N LEU A 62 4.49 10.24 -0.64
CA LEU A 62 4.83 11.49 0.05
C LEU A 62 4.02 11.65 1.34
N PRO A 63 2.67 11.60 1.32
CA PRO A 63 1.86 11.56 2.54
C PRO A 63 2.23 10.44 3.52
N LEU A 64 2.62 9.25 3.03
CA LEU A 64 3.00 8.12 3.88
C LEU A 64 4.26 8.38 4.73
N ARG A 65 5.07 9.40 4.42
CA ARG A 65 6.18 9.84 5.29
C ARG A 65 5.67 10.40 6.64
N ASN A 66 4.45 10.94 6.69
CA ASN A 66 3.80 11.34 7.93
C ASN A 66 3.33 10.08 8.68
N LEU A 67 3.82 9.87 9.91
CA LEU A 67 3.50 8.69 10.69
C LEU A 67 2.01 8.59 11.01
N THR A 68 1.30 9.71 11.18
CA THR A 68 -0.16 9.71 11.38
C THR A 68 -0.88 9.10 10.17
N VAL A 69 -0.49 9.50 8.96
CA VAL A 69 -1.06 8.98 7.71
C VAL A 69 -0.69 7.50 7.55
N TYR A 70 0.57 7.15 7.78
CA TYR A 70 1.03 5.77 7.74
C TYR A 70 0.21 4.85 8.66
N LEU A 71 -0.02 5.26 9.92
CA LEU A 71 -0.79 4.46 10.88
C LEU A 71 -2.25 4.27 10.46
N ILE A 72 -2.86 5.26 9.82
CA ILE A 72 -4.21 5.13 9.25
C ILE A 72 -4.21 4.07 8.15
N TRP A 73 -3.27 4.13 7.21
CA TRP A 73 -3.16 3.13 6.14
C TRP A 73 -2.80 1.73 6.66
N LEU A 74 -1.94 1.65 7.67
CA LEU A 74 -1.63 0.40 8.34
C LEU A 74 -2.85 -0.20 9.02
N SER A 75 -3.74 0.63 9.59
CA SER A 75 -5.00 0.16 10.17
C SER A 75 -5.94 -0.43 9.11
N PHE A 76 -6.05 0.19 7.94
CA PHE A 76 -6.79 -0.38 6.81
C PHE A 76 -6.19 -1.70 6.34
N ALA A 77 -4.86 -1.75 6.22
CA ALA A 77 -4.14 -2.96 5.84
C ALA A 77 -4.32 -4.09 6.87
N ALA A 78 -4.37 -3.78 8.16
CA ALA A 78 -4.63 -4.75 9.23
C ALA A 78 -6.05 -5.31 9.15
N ILE A 79 -7.06 -4.45 8.92
CA ILE A 79 -8.46 -4.87 8.72
C ILE A 79 -8.58 -5.79 7.49
N GLN A 80 -7.95 -5.39 6.38
CA GLN A 80 -7.86 -6.19 5.15
C GLN A 80 -7.22 -7.56 5.39
N PHE A 81 -6.09 -7.57 6.10
CA PHE A 81 -5.37 -8.79 6.44
C PHE A 81 -6.22 -9.70 7.33
N ALA A 82 -6.91 -9.16 8.34
CA ALA A 82 -7.84 -9.93 9.17
C ALA A 82 -9.02 -10.47 8.35
N GLY A 83 -9.61 -9.64 7.47
CA GLY A 83 -10.69 -10.05 6.56
C GLY A 83 -10.29 -11.23 5.68
N TYR A 84 -9.07 -11.23 5.14
CA TYR A 84 -8.53 -12.37 4.40
C TYR A 84 -8.59 -13.69 5.21
N TYR A 85 -8.15 -13.69 6.46
CA TYR A 85 -8.15 -14.92 7.27
C TYR A 85 -9.54 -15.38 7.67
N ILE A 86 -10.44 -14.44 7.97
CA ILE A 86 -11.85 -14.76 8.26
C ILE A 86 -12.47 -15.47 7.06
N LEU A 87 -12.16 -15.00 5.85
CA LEU A 87 -12.87 -15.42 4.65
C LEU A 87 -12.22 -16.61 3.95
N LYS A 88 -10.89 -16.78 4.02
CA LYS A 88 -10.19 -17.96 3.52
C LYS A 88 -10.73 -19.28 4.10
N GLY A 89 -11.21 -19.25 5.35
CA GLY A 89 -11.79 -20.42 6.03
C GLY A 89 -13.25 -20.73 5.66
N SER A 90 -13.90 -19.89 4.85
CA SER A 90 -15.30 -20.08 4.49
C SER A 90 -15.48 -21.12 3.37
N ILE A 91 -16.43 -22.03 3.56
CA ILE A 91 -16.73 -23.14 2.62
C ILE A 91 -17.33 -22.63 1.30
N PHE A 92 -17.75 -21.36 1.26
CA PHE A 92 -18.50 -20.76 0.16
C PHE A 92 -17.63 -20.18 -0.96
N LEU A 93 -16.31 -20.14 -0.81
CA LEU A 93 -15.43 -19.53 -1.81
C LEU A 93 -15.01 -20.53 -2.89
N ARG A 94 -15.15 -20.10 -4.15
CA ARG A 94 -14.56 -20.81 -5.30
C ARG A 94 -13.04 -20.63 -5.31
N LEU A 95 -12.33 -21.54 -5.97
CA LEU A 95 -10.86 -21.52 -6.04
C LEU A 95 -10.32 -20.20 -6.61
N SER A 96 -10.97 -19.65 -7.65
CA SER A 96 -10.63 -18.35 -8.26
C SER A 96 -10.83 -17.17 -7.30
N GLU A 97 -11.86 -17.22 -6.46
CA GLU A 97 -12.13 -16.17 -5.48
C GLU A 97 -11.07 -16.20 -4.36
N ILE A 98 -10.63 -17.40 -3.96
CA ILE A 98 -9.55 -17.58 -2.98
C ILE A 98 -8.26 -16.90 -3.46
N GLU A 99 -7.92 -17.01 -4.75
CA GLU A 99 -6.75 -16.35 -5.34
C GLU A 99 -6.88 -14.82 -5.30
N SER A 100 -8.01 -14.27 -5.72
CA SER A 100 -8.25 -12.82 -5.64
C SER A 100 -8.19 -12.29 -4.20
N ILE A 101 -8.80 -12.99 -3.26
CA ILE A 101 -8.84 -12.58 -1.84
C ILE A 101 -7.45 -12.61 -1.21
N ARG A 102 -6.55 -13.51 -1.65
CA ARG A 102 -5.14 -13.52 -1.20
C ARG A 102 -4.44 -12.20 -1.46
N LEU A 103 -4.75 -11.50 -2.54
CA LEU A 103 -4.09 -10.23 -2.89
C LEU A 103 -4.34 -9.12 -1.86
N ILE A 104 -5.50 -9.13 -1.19
CA ILE A 104 -5.88 -8.12 -0.20
C ILE A 104 -4.89 -8.10 0.99
N ARG A 105 -4.32 -9.25 1.35
CA ARG A 105 -3.38 -9.34 2.48
C ARG A 105 -2.02 -8.69 2.20
N ASN A 106 -1.71 -8.39 0.93
CA ASN A 106 -0.39 -7.92 0.52
C ASN A 106 -0.14 -6.45 0.91
N THR A 107 -1.18 -5.67 1.18
CA THR A 107 -1.05 -4.26 1.61
C THR A 107 -0.22 -4.13 2.89
N ALA A 108 -0.42 -5.01 3.87
CA ALA A 108 0.26 -4.95 5.15
C ALA A 108 1.78 -5.15 5.04
N PRO A 109 2.30 -6.26 4.46
CA PRO A 109 3.74 -6.45 4.31
C PRO A 109 4.38 -5.37 3.43
N LEU A 110 3.69 -4.88 2.40
CA LEU A 110 4.23 -3.83 1.54
C LEU A 110 4.33 -2.47 2.25
N LEU A 111 3.34 -2.09 3.05
CA LEU A 111 3.44 -0.89 3.90
C LEU A 111 4.56 -1.01 4.94
N LEU A 112 4.75 -2.18 5.55
CA LEU A 112 5.88 -2.41 6.45
C LEU A 112 7.21 -2.27 5.72
N LEU A 113 7.33 -2.86 4.53
CA LEU A 113 8.53 -2.77 3.70
C LEU A 113 8.85 -1.32 3.32
N PHE A 114 7.84 -0.54 2.93
CA PHE A 114 7.97 0.89 2.66
C PHE A 114 8.57 1.63 3.87
N GLN A 115 8.02 1.39 5.07
CA GLN A 115 8.49 2.05 6.28
C GLN A 115 9.92 1.62 6.66
N VAL A 116 10.29 0.36 6.42
CA VAL A 116 11.67 -0.13 6.60
C VAL A 116 12.62 0.62 5.66
N PHE A 117 12.31 0.72 4.37
CA PHE A 117 13.15 1.44 3.42
C PHE A 117 13.28 2.92 3.76
N ARG A 118 12.20 3.56 4.22
CA ARG A 118 12.22 4.93 4.72
C ARG A 118 13.17 5.09 5.90
N VAL A 119 13.09 4.22 6.91
CA VAL A 119 13.96 4.26 8.09
C VAL A 119 15.43 4.03 7.70
N ILE A 120 15.69 3.09 6.78
CA ILE A 120 17.06 2.84 6.31
C ILE A 120 17.59 4.06 5.54
N SER A 121 16.79 4.66 4.64
CA SER A 121 17.18 5.85 3.88
C SER A 121 17.49 7.04 4.80
N LEU A 122 16.65 7.30 5.80
CA LEU A 122 16.88 8.36 6.78
C LEU A 122 18.14 8.13 7.63
N ASN A 123 18.47 6.88 7.95
CA ASN A 123 19.66 6.57 8.74
C ASN A 123 20.96 6.64 7.93
N ILE A 124 20.95 6.19 6.67
CA ILE A 124 22.15 6.11 5.82
C ILE A 124 22.38 7.41 5.06
N GLN A 125 21.33 7.95 4.44
CA GLN A 125 21.42 9.10 3.54
C GLN A 125 21.01 10.41 4.22
N HIS A 126 20.40 10.34 5.41
CA HIS A 126 19.79 11.49 6.10
C HIS A 126 18.73 12.21 5.25
N GLN A 127 18.10 11.47 4.35
CA GLN A 127 17.11 11.95 3.40
C GLN A 127 15.94 10.96 3.36
N GLU A 128 14.76 11.47 3.01
CA GLU A 128 13.55 10.66 2.92
C GLU A 128 13.61 9.72 1.71
N PHE A 129 13.03 8.52 1.85
CA PHE A 129 12.90 7.59 0.73
C PHE A 129 12.05 8.21 -0.39
N VAL A 130 12.56 8.06 -1.61
CA VAL A 130 12.11 8.75 -2.83
C VAL A 130 11.92 7.72 -3.94
N ILE A 131 10.97 8.00 -4.81
CA ILE A 131 10.68 7.11 -5.94
C ILE A 131 11.26 7.76 -7.19
N PRO A 132 12.31 7.16 -7.79
CA PRO A 132 12.96 7.74 -8.95
C PRO A 132 11.99 7.86 -10.13
N GLY A 133 11.82 9.08 -10.62
CA GLY A 133 11.10 9.39 -11.84
C GLY A 133 11.99 9.39 -13.08
N LYS A 134 11.39 9.77 -14.21
CA LYS A 134 12.10 9.86 -15.50
C LYS A 134 13.15 10.97 -15.43
N GLY A 135 14.43 10.61 -15.54
CA GLY A 135 15.56 11.55 -15.44
C GLY A 135 16.29 11.54 -14.10
N GLY A 136 15.91 10.67 -13.16
CA GLY A 136 16.60 10.54 -11.87
C GLY A 136 16.22 11.60 -10.84
N THR A 137 15.19 12.40 -11.10
CA THR A 137 14.51 13.24 -10.11
C THR A 137 13.30 12.50 -9.57
N ASP A 138 12.95 12.70 -8.30
CA ASP A 138 11.74 12.15 -7.70
C ASP A 138 10.48 12.62 -8.48
N LEU A 139 9.43 11.80 -8.47
CA LEU A 139 8.21 12.05 -9.23
C LEU A 139 7.42 13.28 -8.73
N TRP A 140 7.54 13.61 -7.44
CA TRP A 140 6.72 14.64 -6.78
C TRP A 140 7.53 15.55 -5.85
N ASP A 141 8.79 15.23 -5.62
CA ASP A 141 9.80 15.95 -4.86
C ASP A 141 10.89 16.44 -5.82
N GLU A 142 11.49 17.60 -5.59
CA GLU A 142 12.53 18.14 -6.49
C GLU A 142 13.92 17.51 -6.24
N ARG A 143 13.97 16.48 -5.39
CA ARG A 143 15.19 15.78 -5.02
C ARG A 143 15.64 14.83 -6.13
N SER A 144 16.94 14.84 -6.44
CA SER A 144 17.55 13.78 -7.23
C SER A 144 17.58 12.46 -6.45
N ALA A 145 17.04 11.41 -7.05
CA ALA A 145 17.11 10.06 -6.55
C ALA A 145 18.56 9.55 -6.66
N ASN A 146 19.03 8.89 -5.62
CA ASN A 146 20.35 8.26 -5.63
C ASN A 146 20.26 6.75 -5.88
N PHE A 147 21.42 6.11 -6.03
CA PHE A 147 21.51 4.67 -6.30
C PHE A 147 20.75 3.80 -5.30
N LEU A 148 20.79 4.15 -4.01
CA LEU A 148 20.08 3.40 -2.98
C LEU A 148 18.55 3.54 -3.11
N ASP A 149 18.04 4.72 -3.49
CA ASP A 149 16.61 4.91 -3.78
C ASP A 149 16.16 4.00 -4.95
N PHE A 150 16.98 3.88 -5.99
CA PHE A 150 16.74 2.91 -7.08
C PHE A 150 16.74 1.46 -6.59
N CYS A 151 17.69 1.07 -5.73
CA CYS A 151 17.72 -0.27 -5.15
C CYS A 151 16.47 -0.58 -4.32
N PHE A 152 16.04 0.35 -3.46
CA PHE A 152 14.84 0.17 -2.65
C PHE A 152 13.57 0.13 -3.49
N MET A 153 13.47 0.95 -4.54
CA MET A 153 12.36 0.84 -5.49
C MET A 153 12.32 -0.53 -6.17
N LEU A 154 13.46 -1.03 -6.67
CA LEU A 154 13.53 -2.34 -7.31
C LEU A 154 13.16 -3.48 -6.35
N LEU A 155 13.64 -3.42 -5.11
CA LEU A 155 13.28 -4.40 -4.07
C LEU A 155 11.80 -4.32 -3.71
N TYR A 156 11.22 -3.11 -3.63
CA TYR A 156 9.80 -2.92 -3.39
C TYR A 156 8.96 -3.52 -4.53
N LEU A 157 9.32 -3.24 -5.78
CA LEU A 157 8.64 -3.78 -6.96
C LEU A 157 8.78 -5.30 -7.03
N ALA A 158 9.97 -5.84 -6.74
CA ALA A 158 10.20 -7.28 -6.67
C ALA A 158 9.34 -7.94 -5.58
N ALA A 159 9.20 -7.31 -4.40
CA ALA A 159 8.31 -7.79 -3.34
C ALA A 159 6.84 -7.72 -3.75
N PHE A 160 6.43 -6.61 -4.39
CA PHE A 160 5.07 -6.44 -4.90
C PHE A 160 4.69 -7.52 -5.92
N TRP A 161 5.51 -7.68 -6.96
CA TRP A 161 5.26 -8.71 -7.98
C TRP A 161 5.44 -10.12 -7.43
N GLY A 162 6.40 -10.34 -6.54
CA GLY A 162 6.59 -11.61 -5.84
C GLY A 162 5.35 -12.02 -5.06
N LEU A 163 4.74 -11.10 -4.30
CA LEU A 163 3.50 -11.37 -3.55
C LEU A 163 2.27 -11.56 -4.44
N ILE A 164 2.30 -11.08 -5.68
CA ILE A 164 1.25 -11.31 -6.68
C ILE A 164 1.41 -12.69 -7.33
N PHE A 165 2.63 -13.07 -7.76
CA PHE A 165 2.85 -14.28 -8.57
C PHE A 165 3.28 -15.52 -7.78
N TRP A 166 3.90 -15.35 -6.62
CA TRP A 166 4.28 -16.46 -5.75
C TRP A 166 3.08 -16.82 -4.86
N GLN A 167 2.10 -17.52 -5.44
CA GLN A 167 0.86 -17.92 -4.76
C GLN A 167 0.60 -19.43 -4.83
#